data_AF-G7LQJ8-F1
#
_entry.id   AF-G7LQJ8-F1
#
_cell.length_a   1.000
_cell.length_b   1.000
_cell.length_c   1.000
_cell.angle_alpha   90.00
_cell.angle_beta   90.00
_cell.angle_gamma   90.00
#
_symmetry.space_group_name_H-M   'P 1'
#
loop_
_entity.id
_entity.type
_entity.pdbx_description
1 polymer ?
#
loop_
_entity_poly.entity_id
_entity_poly.type
_entity_poly.pdbx_seq_one_letter_code
_entity_poly.pdbx_strand_id
1 'polypeptide(L)'
;MALKATVYKAAVNIADMDRHFFHDVNLTLARHPSETDQRMMLRLLAWICHADENLRFTKGLSADDEPEIWLRDDTLQLRLWIELGLPDEKRLKKACGQSRSVVLYAYSERAAQVWRQNVAGKLAGYPNLTIRFLDDRQLALLTALAQRNMALQATLQEGTIWLSDDKNSLEISFAEWQIAAAEG
;
A
#
# COMPACT_ATOMS: atom_id res chain seq x y z
N MET A 1 -26.16 -10.84 10.42
CA MET A 1 -24.93 -11.67 10.35
C MET A 1 -23.87 -10.88 9.59
N ALA A 2 -22.68 -10.70 10.15
CA ALA A 2 -21.59 -10.03 9.44
C ALA A 2 -21.21 -10.87 8.21
N LEU A 3 -21.17 -10.24 7.04
CA LEU A 3 -20.74 -10.87 5.79
C LEU A 3 -19.29 -11.39 5.97
N LYS A 4 -19.05 -12.65 5.64
CA LYS A 4 -17.73 -13.28 5.83
C LYS A 4 -16.72 -12.68 4.85
N ALA A 5 -15.53 -12.36 5.35
CA ALA A 5 -14.40 -11.95 4.51
C ALA A 5 -14.03 -13.08 3.53
N THR A 6 -13.59 -12.69 2.35
CA THR A 6 -13.15 -13.60 1.28
C THR A 6 -11.63 -13.71 1.32
N VAL A 7 -11.08 -14.92 1.55
CA VAL A 7 -9.64 -15.12 1.84
C VAL A 7 -8.83 -15.37 0.58
N TYR A 8 -7.92 -14.47 0.20
CA TYR A 8 -6.99 -14.63 -0.91
C TYR A 8 -5.63 -15.10 -0.42
N LYS A 9 -4.91 -15.87 -1.25
CA LYS A 9 -3.52 -16.27 -0.99
C LYS A 9 -2.61 -15.74 -2.10
N ALA A 10 -1.44 -15.25 -1.73
CA ALA A 10 -0.43 -14.80 -2.69
C ALA A 10 0.94 -15.39 -2.29
N ALA A 11 1.48 -16.27 -3.12
CA ALA A 11 2.90 -16.60 -3.09
C ALA A 11 3.63 -15.54 -3.91
N VAL A 12 4.53 -14.77 -3.29
CA VAL A 12 5.23 -13.66 -3.93
C VAL A 12 6.73 -13.87 -3.81
N ASN A 13 7.42 -13.92 -4.95
CA ASN A 13 8.87 -13.82 -5.03
C ASN A 13 9.23 -12.34 -5.26
N ILE A 14 9.97 -11.75 -4.33
CA ILE A 14 10.34 -10.33 -4.35
C ILE A 14 11.83 -10.20 -4.60
N ALA A 15 12.18 -9.40 -5.61
CA ALA A 15 13.52 -9.03 -6.00
C ALA A 15 13.60 -7.49 -6.00
N ASP A 16 13.86 -6.90 -4.83
CA ASP A 16 13.99 -5.46 -4.65
C ASP A 16 15.47 -5.07 -4.76
N MET A 17 15.85 -4.60 -5.96
CA MET A 17 17.22 -4.18 -6.27
C MET A 17 17.59 -2.89 -5.52
N ASP A 18 16.62 -2.00 -5.30
CA ASP A 18 16.82 -0.69 -4.67
C ASP A 18 17.23 -0.84 -3.20
N ARG A 19 16.67 -1.85 -2.51
CA ARG A 19 16.98 -2.16 -1.11
C ARG A 19 17.90 -3.37 -0.93
N HIS A 20 18.34 -4.00 -2.02
CA HIS A 20 19.02 -5.30 -2.01
C HIS A 20 18.28 -6.36 -1.19
N PHE A 21 16.96 -6.39 -1.31
CA PHE A 21 16.07 -7.27 -0.55
C PHE A 21 15.47 -8.34 -1.44
N PHE A 22 15.74 -9.60 -1.12
CA PHE A 22 15.29 -10.76 -1.88
C PHE A 22 14.55 -11.71 -0.96
N HIS A 23 13.27 -11.96 -1.23
CA HIS A 23 12.43 -12.69 -0.30
C HIS A 23 11.27 -13.41 -0.97
N ASP A 24 11.06 -14.65 -0.57
CA ASP A 24 9.88 -15.45 -0.91
C ASP A 24 8.89 -15.43 0.26
N VAL A 25 7.65 -15.00 0.01
CA VAL A 25 6.63 -14.89 1.05
C VAL A 25 5.30 -15.47 0.61
N ASN A 26 4.61 -16.13 1.53
CA ASN A 26 3.24 -16.58 1.35
C ASN A 26 2.30 -15.70 2.19
N LEU A 27 1.55 -14.84 1.52
CA LEU A 27 0.63 -13.89 2.13
C LEU A 27 -0.81 -14.43 2.11
N THR A 28 -1.56 -14.12 3.17
CA THR A 28 -3.00 -14.38 3.25
C THR A 28 -3.72 -13.05 3.44
N LEU A 29 -4.60 -12.70 2.50
CA LEU A 29 -5.36 -11.46 2.54
C LEU A 29 -6.83 -11.77 2.83
N ALA A 30 -7.34 -11.27 3.94
CA ALA A 30 -8.79 -11.24 4.18
C ALA A 30 -9.37 -10.01 3.44
N ARG A 31 -10.20 -10.24 2.43
CA ARG A 31 -10.93 -9.18 1.72
C ARG A 31 -12.28 -8.93 2.40
N HIS A 32 -12.45 -7.76 2.99
CA HIS A 32 -13.74 -7.38 3.57
C HIS A 32 -14.81 -7.28 2.45
N PRO A 33 -16.10 -7.56 2.71
CA PRO A 33 -17.17 -7.45 1.71
C PRO A 33 -17.30 -6.06 1.06
N SER A 34 -16.90 -4.99 1.73
CA SER A 34 -16.84 -3.63 1.16
C SER A 34 -15.52 -3.31 0.45
N GLU A 35 -14.51 -4.18 0.56
CA GLU A 35 -13.24 -4.01 -0.13
C GLU A 35 -13.34 -4.55 -1.56
N THR A 36 -12.99 -3.70 -2.53
CA THR A 36 -12.95 -4.06 -3.96
C THR A 36 -11.65 -4.80 -4.28
N ASP A 37 -11.63 -5.54 -5.40
CA ASP A 37 -10.40 -6.20 -5.87
C ASP A 37 -9.29 -5.19 -6.19
N GLN A 38 -9.65 -4.04 -6.77
CA GLN A 38 -8.73 -2.91 -6.97
C GLN A 38 -8.00 -2.53 -5.68
N ARG A 39 -8.76 -2.32 -4.61
CA ARG A 39 -8.20 -1.89 -3.33
C ARG A 39 -7.36 -2.99 -2.68
N MET A 40 -7.84 -4.23 -2.73
CA MET A 40 -7.09 -5.39 -2.22
C MET A 40 -5.75 -5.55 -2.95
N MET A 41 -5.73 -5.43 -4.28
CA MET A 41 -4.50 -5.56 -5.06
C MET A 41 -3.56 -4.38 -4.87
N LEU A 42 -4.07 -3.15 -4.71
CA LEU A 42 -3.24 -2.01 -4.31
C LEU A 42 -2.64 -2.23 -2.92
N ARG A 43 -3.37 -2.85 -1.99
CA ARG A 43 -2.89 -3.20 -0.64
C ARG A 43 -1.79 -4.26 -0.71
N LEU A 44 -1.94 -5.27 -1.57
CA LEU A 44 -0.88 -6.24 -1.83
C LEU A 44 0.37 -5.57 -2.42
N LEU A 45 0.20 -4.72 -3.43
CA LEU A 45 1.31 -3.97 -4.04
C LEU A 45 2.03 -3.08 -3.02
N ALA A 46 1.28 -2.37 -2.18
CA ALA A 46 1.85 -1.56 -1.11
C ALA A 46 2.65 -2.42 -0.10
N TRP A 47 2.18 -3.63 0.22
CA TRP A 47 2.95 -4.56 1.04
C TRP A 47 4.28 -4.93 0.36
N ILE A 48 4.24 -5.27 -0.94
CA ILE A 48 5.43 -5.62 -1.73
C ILE A 48 6.45 -4.48 -1.75
N CYS A 49 6.01 -3.24 -1.96
CA CYS A 49 6.86 -2.05 -2.00
C CYS A 49 7.59 -1.76 -0.68
N HIS A 50 7.10 -2.32 0.42
CA HIS A 50 7.65 -2.12 1.76
C HIS A 50 8.03 -3.44 2.43
N ALA A 51 8.20 -4.51 1.63
CA ALA A 51 8.32 -5.87 2.13
C ALA A 51 9.37 -5.98 3.23
N ASP A 52 8.96 -6.58 4.34
CA ASP A 52 9.73 -6.76 5.57
C ASP A 52 9.12 -7.94 6.36
N GLU A 53 9.96 -8.69 7.06
CA GLU A 53 9.55 -9.87 7.84
C GLU A 53 8.55 -9.53 8.95
N ASN A 54 8.54 -8.28 9.44
CA ASN A 54 7.63 -7.79 10.46
C ASN A 54 6.45 -6.96 9.91
N LEU A 55 6.34 -6.83 8.58
CA LEU A 55 5.22 -6.13 7.95
C LEU A 55 3.94 -6.96 8.04
N ARG A 56 2.84 -6.36 8.52
CA ARG A 56 1.57 -7.08 8.74
C ARG A 56 0.39 -6.33 8.16
N PHE A 57 -0.50 -7.04 7.47
CA PHE A 57 -1.86 -6.58 7.24
C PHE A 57 -2.61 -6.49 8.57
N THR A 58 -3.50 -5.52 8.67
CA THR A 58 -4.33 -5.25 9.83
C THR A 58 -5.80 -5.45 9.48
N LYS A 59 -6.72 -4.99 10.34
CA LYS A 59 -8.14 -4.96 10.03
C LYS A 59 -8.53 -3.83 9.07
N GLY A 60 -7.66 -2.83 8.85
CA GLY A 60 -7.84 -1.75 7.87
C GLY A 60 -9.25 -1.15 7.90
N LEU A 61 -9.95 -1.18 6.76
CA LEU A 61 -11.35 -0.79 6.59
C LEU A 61 -12.35 -1.28 7.66
N SER A 62 -12.02 -2.33 8.42
CA SER A 62 -12.88 -2.87 9.48
C SER A 62 -12.58 -2.28 10.87
N ALA A 63 -11.60 -1.39 11.00
CA ALA A 63 -11.17 -0.77 12.25
C ALA A 63 -10.70 0.68 12.03
N ASP A 64 -11.29 1.62 12.76
CA ASP A 64 -10.98 3.05 12.60
C ASP A 64 -9.60 3.45 13.15
N ASP A 65 -8.99 2.60 13.98
CA ASP A 65 -7.75 2.86 14.70
C ASP A 65 -6.52 2.15 14.14
N GLU A 66 -6.68 1.26 13.15
CA GLU A 66 -5.59 0.56 12.49
C GLU A 66 -5.33 1.13 11.07
N PRO A 67 -4.07 1.14 10.59
CA PRO A 67 -3.74 1.36 9.18
C PRO A 67 -4.28 0.22 8.31
N GLU A 68 -3.95 0.18 7.03
CA GLU A 68 -4.11 -1.04 6.20
C GLU A 68 -2.98 -2.05 6.42
N ILE A 69 -1.77 -1.52 6.63
CA ILE A 69 -0.55 -2.29 6.87
C ILE A 69 0.30 -1.50 7.86
N TRP A 70 0.96 -2.19 8.77
CA TRP A 70 1.97 -1.60 9.61
C TRP A 70 3.27 -2.41 9.67
N LEU A 71 4.34 -1.72 10.03
CA LEU A 71 5.58 -2.32 10.51
C LEU A 71 5.80 -1.86 11.95
N ARG A 72 6.01 -2.82 12.85
CA ARG A 72 6.48 -2.55 14.22
C ARG A 72 7.87 -3.14 14.40
N ASP A 73 8.69 -2.47 15.19
CA ASP A 73 9.97 -3.04 15.61
C ASP A 73 9.81 -4.01 16.79
N ASP A 74 10.91 -4.60 17.24
CA ASP A 74 10.93 -5.58 18.34
C ASP A 74 10.48 -4.98 19.69
N THR A 75 10.45 -3.65 19.80
CA THR A 75 9.94 -2.93 20.97
C THR A 75 8.45 -2.59 20.84
N LEU A 76 7.79 -3.11 19.81
CA LEU A 76 6.39 -2.85 19.41
C LEU A 76 6.13 -1.40 19.00
N GLN A 77 7.16 -0.59 18.77
CA GLN A 77 7.02 0.78 18.28
C GLN A 77 6.65 0.79 16.81
N LEU A 78 5.72 1.68 16.44
CA LEU A 78 5.22 1.77 15.07
C LEU A 78 6.24 2.51 14.17
N ARG A 79 6.85 1.76 13.26
CA ARG A 79 7.86 2.26 12.32
C ARG A 79 7.23 2.77 11.03
N LEU A 80 6.25 2.03 10.50
CA LEU A 80 5.57 2.35 9.24
C LEU A 80 4.06 2.21 9.40
N TRP A 81 3.34 3.22 8.93
CA TRP A 81 1.89 3.24 8.76
C TRP A 81 1.58 3.36 7.28
N ILE A 82 0.91 2.36 6.70
CA ILE A 82 0.47 2.42 5.30
C ILE A 82 -1.04 2.60 5.26
N GLU A 83 -1.48 3.60 4.51
CA GLU A 83 -2.86 3.96 4.30
C GLU A 83 -3.22 3.87 2.82
N LEU A 84 -4.47 3.55 2.50
CA LEU A 84 -4.98 3.52 1.11
C LEU A 84 -6.19 4.43 0.93
N GLY A 85 -6.32 5.01 -0.26
CA GLY A 85 -7.47 5.79 -0.67
C GLY A 85 -7.32 7.28 -0.40
N LEU A 86 -8.40 7.92 0.03
CA LEU A 86 -8.49 9.38 0.17
C LEU A 86 -8.94 9.75 1.60
N PRO A 87 -8.13 9.44 2.63
CA PRO A 87 -8.46 9.68 4.03
C PRO A 87 -8.57 11.18 4.32
N ASP A 88 -9.35 11.55 5.33
CA ASP A 88 -9.40 12.95 5.77
C ASP A 88 -8.08 13.39 6.42
N GLU A 89 -7.93 14.69 6.60
CA GLU A 89 -6.76 15.30 7.23
C GLU A 89 -6.55 14.78 8.66
N LYS A 90 -7.64 14.55 9.41
CA LYS A 90 -7.57 14.11 10.81
C LYS A 90 -6.94 12.73 10.92
N ARG A 91 -7.30 11.80 10.02
CA ARG A 91 -6.72 10.45 9.97
C ARG A 91 -5.24 10.49 9.64
N LEU A 92 -4.82 11.26 8.65
CA LEU A 92 -3.40 11.39 8.30
C LEU A 92 -2.59 12.08 9.40
N LYS A 93 -3.14 13.13 10.03
CA LYS A 93 -2.51 13.76 11.20
C LYS A 93 -2.28 12.77 12.34
N LYS A 94 -3.29 11.94 12.64
CA LYS A 94 -3.19 10.89 13.66
C LYS A 94 -2.08 9.89 13.29
N ALA A 95 -2.07 9.40 12.06
CA ALA A 95 -1.05 8.47 11.57
C ALA A 95 0.37 9.06 11.71
N CYS A 96 0.56 10.32 11.29
CA CYS A 96 1.86 11.00 11.36
C CYS A 96 2.34 11.22 12.79
N GLY A 97 1.42 11.38 13.75
CA GLY A 97 1.75 11.47 15.17
C GLY A 97 2.01 10.12 15.85
N GLN A 98 1.65 9.00 15.24
CA GLN A 98 1.76 7.66 15.82
C GLN A 98 2.89 6.81 15.22
N SER A 99 3.37 7.14 14.03
CA SER A 99 4.37 6.36 13.30
C SER A 99 5.57 7.20 12.91
N ARG A 100 6.76 6.57 12.84
CA ARG A 100 7.95 7.24 12.33
C ARG A 100 7.84 7.57 10.85
N SER A 101 7.18 6.71 10.07
CA SER A 101 6.92 6.91 8.64
C SER A 101 5.46 6.63 8.32
N VAL A 102 4.86 7.45 7.46
CA VAL A 102 3.51 7.27 6.93
C VAL A 102 3.55 7.30 5.41
N VAL A 103 2.94 6.30 4.78
CA VAL A 103 2.82 6.23 3.32
C VAL A 103 1.35 6.08 2.95
N LEU A 104 0.84 7.03 2.16
CA LEU A 104 -0.50 6.97 1.59
C LEU A 104 -0.42 6.54 0.13
N TYR A 105 -1.16 5.49 -0.23
CA TYR A 105 -1.42 5.08 -1.61
C TYR A 105 -2.81 5.58 -2.05
N ALA A 106 -2.83 6.73 -2.73
CA ALA A 106 -4.02 7.34 -3.30
C ALA A 106 -4.36 6.72 -4.67
N TYR A 107 -5.65 6.64 -4.96
CA TYR A 107 -6.19 6.13 -6.23
C TYR A 107 -7.58 6.75 -6.50
N SER A 108 -8.20 6.44 -7.64
CA SER A 108 -9.45 7.05 -8.13
C SER A 108 -9.23 8.49 -8.62
N GLU A 109 -8.68 8.63 -9.82
CA GLU A 109 -8.08 9.86 -10.36
C GLU A 109 -8.93 11.12 -10.14
N ARG A 110 -10.20 11.11 -10.56
CA ARG A 110 -11.08 12.28 -10.41
C ARG A 110 -11.27 12.70 -8.95
N ALA A 111 -11.52 11.74 -8.07
CA ALA A 111 -11.74 12.02 -6.64
C ALA A 111 -10.42 12.42 -5.96
N ALA A 112 -9.31 11.79 -6.36
CA ALA A 112 -7.99 12.03 -5.80
C ALA A 112 -7.48 13.44 -6.11
N GLN A 113 -7.74 13.98 -7.30
CA GLN A 113 -7.39 15.36 -7.63
C GLN A 113 -8.14 16.37 -6.78
N VAL A 114 -9.46 16.19 -6.60
CA VAL A 114 -10.28 17.05 -5.73
C VAL A 114 -9.81 16.95 -4.28
N TRP A 115 -9.56 15.74 -3.80
CA TRP A 115 -9.03 15.50 -2.46
C TRP A 115 -7.70 16.23 -2.26
N ARG A 116 -6.74 16.05 -3.18
CA ARG A 116 -5.40 16.67 -3.13
C ARG A 116 -5.49 18.18 -3.03
N GLN A 117 -6.33 18.82 -3.85
CA GLN A 117 -6.52 20.28 -3.81
C GLN A 117 -7.01 20.77 -2.44
N ASN A 118 -7.83 19.98 -1.75
CA ASN A 118 -8.39 20.35 -0.44
C ASN A 118 -7.42 20.12 0.73
N VAL A 119 -6.46 19.20 0.61
CA VAL A 119 -5.60 18.80 1.74
C VAL A 119 -4.11 19.09 1.55
N ALA A 120 -3.62 19.29 0.32
CA ALA A 120 -2.19 19.38 0.03
C ALA A 120 -1.45 20.43 0.88
N GLY A 121 -2.00 21.66 0.97
CA GLY A 121 -1.39 22.73 1.75
C GLY A 121 -1.28 22.42 3.25
N LYS A 122 -2.17 21.58 3.77
CA LYS A 122 -2.19 21.19 5.19
C LYS A 122 -1.30 19.98 5.47
N LEU A 123 -1.18 19.08 4.51
CA LEU A 123 -0.37 17.87 4.63
C LEU A 123 1.13 18.11 4.40
N ALA A 124 1.49 19.21 3.70
CA ALA A 124 2.87 19.60 3.46
C ALA A 124 3.70 19.81 4.74
N GLY A 125 3.05 20.06 5.89
CA GLY A 125 3.72 20.22 7.18
C GLY A 125 4.15 18.93 7.88
N TYR A 126 3.81 17.74 7.35
CA TYR A 126 4.18 16.45 7.95
C TYR A 126 5.44 15.89 7.27
N PRO A 127 6.64 16.01 7.89
CA PRO A 127 7.90 15.63 7.27
C PRO A 127 8.05 14.12 7.08
N ASN A 128 7.27 13.31 7.81
CA ASN A 128 7.28 11.85 7.74
C ASN A 128 6.20 11.26 6.81
N LEU A 129 5.48 12.09 6.07
CA LEU A 129 4.40 11.66 5.18
C LEU A 129 4.86 11.60 3.72
N THR A 130 4.70 10.43 3.11
CA THR A 130 4.80 10.21 1.66
C THR A 130 3.42 9.95 1.08
N ILE A 131 3.09 10.55 -0.06
CA ILE A 131 1.83 10.36 -0.78
C ILE A 131 2.15 9.92 -2.20
N ARG A 132 1.81 8.67 -2.50
CA ARG A 132 1.91 8.03 -3.82
C ARG A 132 0.55 7.96 -4.46
N PHE A 133 0.48 8.22 -5.76
CA PHE A 133 -0.74 8.07 -6.54
C PHE A 133 -0.56 7.05 -7.65
N LEU A 134 -1.54 6.15 -7.78
CA LEU A 134 -1.66 5.21 -8.90
C LEU A 134 -2.86 5.59 -9.76
N ASP A 135 -2.63 5.79 -11.05
CA ASP A 135 -3.70 6.14 -11.99
C ASP A 135 -4.65 4.96 -12.26
N ASP A 136 -5.84 5.28 -12.77
CA ASP A 136 -6.92 4.31 -12.96
C ASP A 136 -6.57 3.24 -14.01
N ARG A 137 -5.67 3.54 -14.97
CA ARG A 137 -5.21 2.56 -15.98
C ARG A 137 -4.29 1.53 -15.35
N GLN A 138 -3.26 1.95 -14.62
CA GLN A 138 -2.35 1.04 -13.92
C GLN A 138 -3.10 0.23 -12.86
N LEU A 139 -4.03 0.85 -12.13
CA LEU A 139 -4.86 0.16 -11.14
C LEU A 139 -5.74 -0.93 -11.79
N ALA A 140 -6.31 -0.67 -12.98
CA ALA A 140 -7.09 -1.67 -13.70
C ALA A 140 -6.23 -2.88 -14.13
N LEU A 141 -5.01 -2.64 -14.62
CA LEU A 141 -4.07 -3.71 -14.97
C LEU A 141 -3.66 -4.52 -13.74
N LEU A 142 -3.33 -3.86 -12.64
CA LEU A 142 -3.01 -4.50 -11.36
C LEU A 142 -4.17 -5.39 -10.87
N THR A 143 -5.40 -4.93 -11.05
CA THR A 143 -6.60 -5.68 -10.65
C THR A 143 -6.80 -6.93 -11.48
N ALA A 144 -6.38 -6.95 -12.74
CA ALA A 144 -6.53 -8.10 -13.63
C ALA A 144 -5.71 -9.32 -13.17
N LEU A 145 -4.68 -9.11 -12.34
CA LEU A 145 -3.90 -10.20 -11.72
C LEU A 145 -4.62 -10.88 -10.54
N ALA A 146 -5.75 -10.33 -10.07
CA ALA A 146 -6.43 -10.84 -8.88
C ALA A 146 -7.00 -12.25 -9.10
N GLN A 147 -6.46 -13.23 -8.36
CA GLN A 147 -6.95 -14.61 -8.34
C GLN A 147 -7.01 -15.12 -6.91
N ARG A 148 -7.89 -16.09 -6.61
CA ARG A 148 -8.05 -16.64 -5.24
C ARG A 148 -6.72 -17.17 -4.67
N ASN A 149 -5.89 -17.74 -5.52
CA ASN A 149 -4.51 -18.11 -5.24
C ASN A 149 -3.64 -17.50 -6.32
N MET A 150 -2.77 -16.57 -5.95
CA MET A 150 -1.84 -15.89 -6.84
C MET A 150 -0.44 -16.44 -6.64
N ALA A 151 0.30 -16.57 -7.74
CA ALA A 151 1.74 -16.76 -7.74
C ALA A 151 2.33 -15.58 -8.51
N LEU A 152 3.05 -14.71 -7.83
CA LEU A 152 3.53 -13.43 -8.35
C LEU A 152 5.04 -13.33 -8.26
N GLN A 153 5.65 -12.68 -9.24
CA GLN A 153 7.03 -12.21 -9.19
C GLN A 153 7.01 -10.69 -9.20
N ALA A 154 7.74 -10.08 -8.29
CA ALA A 154 7.86 -8.64 -8.16
C ALA A 154 9.34 -8.24 -8.21
N THR A 155 9.72 -7.45 -9.20
CA THR A 155 11.04 -6.82 -9.29
C THR A 155 10.90 -5.32 -9.06
N LEU A 156 11.69 -4.76 -8.14
CA LEU A 156 11.72 -3.33 -7.88
C LEU A 156 13.11 -2.80 -8.22
N GLN A 157 13.17 -1.80 -9.10
CA GLN A 157 14.42 -1.19 -9.52
C GLN A 157 14.17 0.24 -10.00
N GLU A 158 14.98 1.16 -9.49
CA GLU A 158 14.95 2.59 -9.79
C GLU A 158 13.56 3.22 -9.57
N GLY A 159 12.83 2.73 -8.56
CA GLY A 159 11.47 3.20 -8.23
C GLY A 159 10.35 2.65 -9.14
N THR A 160 10.69 1.84 -10.14
CA THR A 160 9.72 1.12 -10.97
C THR A 160 9.49 -0.28 -10.43
N ILE A 161 8.24 -0.75 -10.51
CA ILE A 161 7.85 -2.10 -10.08
C ILE A 161 7.39 -2.90 -11.30
N TRP A 162 8.04 -4.01 -11.59
CA TRP A 162 7.55 -5.02 -12.52
C TRP A 162 6.87 -6.13 -11.72
N LEU A 163 5.59 -6.33 -11.96
CA LEU A 163 4.80 -7.37 -11.33
C LEU A 163 4.25 -8.31 -12.40
N SER A 164 4.40 -9.62 -12.20
CA SER A 164 3.92 -10.61 -13.16
C SER A 164 3.29 -11.82 -12.48
N ASP A 165 2.42 -12.50 -13.23
CA ASP A 165 1.99 -13.89 -12.97
C ASP A 165 2.49 -14.79 -14.12
N ASP A 166 1.88 -15.98 -14.29
CA ASP A 166 2.23 -16.93 -15.35
C ASP A 166 1.86 -16.48 -16.77
N LYS A 167 1.00 -15.46 -16.91
CA LYS A 167 0.36 -15.07 -18.18
C LYS A 167 0.54 -13.59 -18.51
N ASN A 168 0.69 -12.76 -17.50
CA ASN A 168 0.62 -11.31 -17.58
C ASN A 168 1.85 -10.71 -16.90
N SER A 169 2.33 -9.61 -17.46
CA SER A 169 3.37 -8.78 -16.87
C SER A 169 2.93 -7.34 -16.97
N LEU A 170 3.15 -6.59 -15.90
CA LEU A 170 2.82 -5.17 -15.84
C LEU A 170 3.95 -4.39 -15.19
N GLU A 171 4.17 -3.20 -15.72
CA GLU A 171 5.09 -2.20 -15.18
C GLU A 171 4.27 -1.14 -14.45
N ILE A 172 4.67 -0.83 -13.22
CA ILE A 172 4.02 0.15 -12.36
C ILE A 172 5.01 1.23 -11.96
N SER A 173 4.57 2.48 -12.08
CA SER A 173 5.22 3.63 -11.47
C SER A 173 4.19 4.49 -10.74
N PHE A 174 4.54 4.96 -9.55
CA PHE A 174 3.70 5.88 -8.79
C PHE A 174 4.03 7.32 -9.14
N ALA A 175 3.02 8.16 -9.23
CA ALA A 175 3.22 9.60 -9.16
C ALA A 175 3.47 9.99 -7.70
N GLU A 176 4.65 10.53 -7.42
CA GLU A 176 5.00 11.02 -6.09
C GLU A 176 4.40 12.43 -5.88
N TRP A 177 3.34 12.51 -5.08
CA TRP A 177 2.66 13.79 -4.79
C TRP A 177 3.27 14.53 -3.61
N GLN A 178 3.88 13.80 -2.69
CA GLN A 178 4.66 14.30 -1.56
C GLN A 178 5.65 13.21 -1.17
N ILE A 179 6.90 13.56 -0.91
CA ILE A 179 7.92 12.63 -0.41
C ILE A 179 8.32 13.12 0.97
N ALA A 180 8.39 12.20 1.94
CA ALA A 180 8.88 12.50 3.27
C ALA A 180 10.30 13.11 3.18
N ALA A 181 10.63 14.03 4.09
CA ALA A 181 11.98 14.55 4.19
C ALA A 181 12.94 13.39 4.52
N ALA A 182 14.09 13.31 3.85
CA ALA A 182 15.12 12.35 4.22
C ALA A 182 15.48 12.56 5.70
N GLU A 183 15.49 11.48 6.49
CA GLU A 183 16.02 11.52 7.85
C GLU A 183 17.50 11.97 7.74
N GLY A 184 17.78 13.19 8.20
CA GLY A 184 19.12 13.76 8.26
C GLY A 184 19.93 13.26 9.44
#